data_AF-A0A812QCB0-F1
#
_entry.id   AF-A0A812QCB0-F1
#
_cell.length_a   1.000
_cell.length_b   1.000
_cell.length_c   1.000
_cell.angle_alpha   90.00
_cell.angle_beta   90.00
_cell.angle_gamma   90.00
#
_symmetry.space_group_name_H-M   'P 1'
#
loop_
_entity.id
_entity.type
_entity.pdbx_description
1 polymer ?
#
loop_
_entity_poly.entity_id
_entity_poly.type
_entity_poly.pdbx_seq_one_letter_code
_entity_poly.pdbx_strand_id
1 'polypeptide(L)'
;MVRTVQGCGSACVRGIGEVYELATFLKDPKKADKIEVLPVKESLPLVICSIYVLFFVLILEIGYGTADIDNIDHSDPAELIVVVVLVLTVFCTMVPLQMYVHLALMQELQDLPSQIHDFKIEDSKCSCCALDHVNPRTGENIMCDRKLIFDMLQIWFGNPEDLLSEEPPQLDVFDKMVRENLRLKVLRKVGHGVPEMSYVLATVCMPTIPFLSYELPMYLTSRSLVDDPDAYLFYTWHAVAFLSGPLVSMFWFWVCAFLCRRLLFLTNRCPGSVVAALVLTPLSYLLVSIAAWFPLYGVMTYYRGVNDLHVYTFLGVLLFTLYLYSGRTCCCRSRQKEVTKTRSIPLEELHTFSI
;
A
#
# COMPACT_ATOMS: atom_id res chain seq x y z
N MET A 1 10.69 7.85 16.35
CA MET A 1 9.28 7.74 16.79
C MET A 1 8.42 7.92 15.56
N VAL A 2 8.08 6.82 14.89
CA VAL A 2 7.24 6.84 13.68
C VAL A 2 5.80 6.75 14.19
N ARG A 3 5.04 7.84 14.11
CA ARG A 3 3.60 7.81 14.34
C ARG A 3 2.91 7.89 12.99
N THR A 4 2.09 6.88 12.72
CA THR A 4 1.22 6.81 11.54
C THR A 4 0.13 7.88 11.66
N VAL A 5 0.18 8.91 10.82
CA VAL A 5 -1.03 9.64 10.45
C VAL A 5 -1.88 8.66 9.65
N GLN A 6 -2.99 8.17 10.22
CA GLN A 6 -3.86 7.22 9.54
C GLN A 6 -4.38 7.85 8.24
N GLY A 7 -4.23 7.13 7.12
CA GLY A 7 -4.38 7.66 5.78
C GLY A 7 -5.78 8.22 5.47
N CYS A 8 -5.79 9.46 4.98
CA CYS A 8 -6.93 10.20 4.43
C CYS A 8 -7.70 9.37 3.39
N GLY A 9 -9.01 9.26 3.59
CA GLY A 9 -9.92 9.09 2.47
C GLY A 9 -11.23 9.78 2.73
N SER A 10 -11.60 10.70 1.83
CA SER A 10 -12.73 11.65 1.88
C SER A 10 -12.92 12.49 3.15
N ALA A 11 -12.18 12.18 4.21
CA ALA A 11 -12.16 12.80 5.53
C ALA A 11 -10.75 13.28 5.87
N CYS A 12 -10.06 13.91 4.92
CA CYS A 12 -8.72 14.41 5.18
C CYS A 12 -8.79 15.49 6.27
N VAL A 13 -8.14 15.20 7.39
CA VAL A 13 -8.00 16.03 8.59
C VAL A 13 -9.32 16.65 9.04
N ARG A 14 -10.37 15.84 9.13
CA ARG A 14 -11.63 16.32 9.74
C ARG A 14 -11.53 16.36 11.25
N GLY A 15 -10.64 15.61 11.90
CA GLY A 15 -10.51 15.65 13.35
C GLY A 15 -9.62 16.82 13.78
N ILE A 16 -10.13 17.72 14.62
CA ILE A 16 -9.31 18.81 15.21
C ILE A 16 -8.06 18.25 15.93
N GLY A 17 -8.14 17.05 16.54
CA GLY A 17 -7.00 16.41 17.18
C GLY A 17 -5.87 16.04 16.22
N GLU A 18 -6.21 15.61 15.00
CA GLU A 18 -5.22 15.33 13.94
C GLU A 18 -4.55 16.64 13.47
N VAL A 19 -5.31 17.73 13.41
CA VAL A 19 -4.77 19.06 13.10
C VAL A 19 -3.74 19.48 14.16
N TYR A 20 -4.04 19.26 15.44
CA TYR A 20 -3.11 19.59 16.53
C TYR A 20 -1.80 18.79 16.44
N GLU A 21 -1.88 17.48 16.16
CA GLU A 21 -0.68 16.67 15.95
C GLU A 21 0.13 17.20 14.77
N LEU A 22 -0.54 17.48 13.65
CA LEU A 22 0.09 18.04 12.46
C LEU A 22 0.77 19.39 12.75
N ALA A 23 0.08 20.29 13.47
CA ALA A 23 0.63 21.56 13.92
C ALA A 23 1.87 21.40 14.79
N THR A 24 1.85 20.44 15.70
CA THR A 24 2.99 20.12 16.56
C THR A 24 4.22 19.72 15.75
N PHE A 25 4.03 18.94 14.68
CA PHE A 25 5.13 18.56 13.79
C PHE A 25 5.60 19.71 12.89
N LEU A 26 4.68 20.54 12.42
CA LEU A 26 4.99 21.68 11.55
C LEU A 26 5.64 22.84 12.29
N LYS A 27 5.44 22.96 13.60
CA LYS A 27 6.06 24.00 14.45
C LYS A 27 7.59 23.99 14.39
N ASP A 28 8.21 22.81 14.30
CA ASP A 28 9.68 22.68 14.24
C ASP A 28 10.09 22.26 12.82
N PRO A 29 10.70 23.15 12.02
CA PRO A 29 11.11 22.85 10.65
C PRO A 29 12.01 21.60 10.55
N LYS A 30 12.89 21.38 11.55
CA LYS A 30 13.80 20.24 11.57
C LYS A 30 13.07 18.92 11.82
N LYS A 31 11.93 18.96 12.53
CA LYS A 31 11.05 17.79 12.72
C LYS A 31 10.10 17.62 11.54
N ALA A 32 9.64 18.70 10.93
CA ALA A 32 8.77 18.66 9.77
C ALA A 32 9.41 17.88 8.61
N ASP A 33 10.73 17.95 8.45
CA ASP A 33 11.47 17.16 7.44
C ASP A 33 11.57 15.66 7.73
N LYS A 34 11.32 15.26 8.97
CA LYS A 34 11.31 13.86 9.42
C LYS A 34 9.92 13.23 9.41
N ILE A 35 8.89 13.96 8.97
CA ILE A 35 7.54 13.42 8.86
C ILE A 35 7.52 12.36 7.76
N GLU A 36 7.29 11.11 8.15
CA GLU A 36 7.01 10.00 7.24
C GLU A 36 5.50 9.82 7.12
N VAL A 37 4.98 10.08 5.93
CA VAL A 37 3.57 9.87 5.60
C VAL A 37 3.39 8.41 5.20
N LEU A 38 2.63 7.67 5.98
CA LEU A 38 2.36 6.25 5.75
C LEU A 38 0.95 6.08 5.17
N PRO A 39 0.81 5.60 3.93
CA PRO A 39 -0.50 5.44 3.31
C PRO A 39 -1.16 4.15 3.83
N VAL A 40 -1.72 4.20 5.03
CA VAL A 40 -2.30 3.01 5.69
C VAL A 40 -3.33 2.31 4.79
N LYS A 41 -4.16 3.08 4.07
CA LYS A 41 -5.15 2.51 3.14
C LYS A 41 -4.54 1.82 1.92
N GLU A 42 -3.30 2.15 1.54
CA GLU A 42 -2.57 1.43 0.48
C GLU A 42 -2.14 0.03 0.94
N SER A 43 -1.97 -0.20 2.25
CA SER A 43 -1.68 -1.56 2.74
C SER A 43 -2.85 -2.51 2.62
N LEU A 44 -4.10 -2.04 2.70
CA LEU A 44 -5.26 -2.93 2.61
C LEU A 44 -5.26 -3.77 1.31
N PRO A 45 -5.11 -3.16 0.11
CA PRO A 45 -4.98 -3.95 -1.11
C PRO A 45 -3.74 -4.87 -1.13
N LEU A 46 -2.61 -4.48 -0.53
CA LEU A 46 -1.42 -5.35 -0.41
C LEU A 46 -1.67 -6.56 0.50
N VAL A 47 -2.36 -6.36 1.62
CA VAL A 47 -2.76 -7.41 2.56
C VAL A 47 -3.72 -8.38 1.86
N ILE A 48 -4.71 -7.87 1.11
CA ILE A 48 -5.61 -8.70 0.30
C ILE A 48 -4.82 -9.52 -0.73
N CYS A 49 -3.84 -8.93 -1.43
CA CYS A 49 -2.97 -9.67 -2.35
C CYS A 49 -2.20 -10.79 -1.64
N SER A 50 -1.66 -10.49 -0.45
CA SER A 50 -0.85 -11.44 0.32
C SER A 50 -1.70 -12.61 0.79
N ILE A 51 -2.89 -12.33 1.34
CA ILE A 51 -3.88 -13.34 1.72
C ILE A 51 -4.24 -14.22 0.51
N TYR A 52 -4.46 -13.60 -0.65
CA TYR A 52 -4.80 -14.32 -1.87
C TYR A 52 -3.69 -15.28 -2.31
N VAL A 53 -2.44 -14.83 -2.32
CA VAL A 53 -1.29 -15.70 -2.62
C VAL A 53 -1.18 -16.84 -1.61
N LEU A 54 -1.40 -16.59 -0.31
CA LEU A 54 -1.39 -17.64 0.71
C LEU A 54 -2.49 -18.69 0.47
N PHE A 55 -3.72 -18.27 0.19
CA PHE A 55 -4.79 -19.22 -0.16
C PHE A 55 -4.48 -20.02 -1.42
N PHE A 56 -3.87 -19.37 -2.41
CA PHE A 56 -3.48 -20.05 -3.65
C PHE A 56 -2.41 -21.11 -3.39
N VAL A 57 -1.35 -20.79 -2.63
CA VAL A 57 -0.33 -21.77 -2.24
C VAL A 57 -0.95 -22.92 -1.45
N LEU A 58 -1.81 -22.63 -0.47
CA LEU A 58 -2.48 -23.66 0.33
C LEU A 58 -3.32 -24.62 -0.53
N ILE A 59 -4.09 -24.08 -1.50
CA ILE A 59 -4.89 -24.91 -2.40
C ILE A 59 -3.99 -25.79 -3.28
N LEU A 60 -2.87 -25.25 -3.75
CA LEU A 60 -1.89 -26.03 -4.51
C LEU A 60 -1.28 -27.13 -3.65
N GLU A 61 -0.86 -26.84 -2.41
CA GLU A 61 -0.31 -27.84 -1.49
C GLU A 61 -1.30 -28.94 -1.18
N ILE A 62 -2.57 -28.61 -0.91
CA ILE A 62 -3.63 -29.60 -0.73
C ILE A 62 -3.77 -30.45 -2.00
N GLY A 63 -3.81 -29.82 -3.17
CA GLY A 63 -3.93 -30.52 -4.44
C GLY A 63 -2.73 -31.42 -4.76
N TYR A 64 -1.51 -31.01 -4.40
CA TYR A 64 -0.31 -31.84 -4.52
C TYR A 64 -0.28 -32.99 -3.52
N GLY A 65 -0.76 -32.76 -2.29
CA GLY A 65 -0.81 -33.80 -1.28
C GLY A 65 -1.86 -34.88 -1.58
N THR A 66 -2.94 -34.53 -2.29
CA THR A 66 -3.97 -35.49 -2.71
C THR A 66 -3.63 -36.17 -4.04
N ALA A 67 -3.06 -35.43 -4.99
CA ALA A 67 -2.58 -35.99 -6.23
C ALA A 67 -1.31 -36.82 -5.97
N ASP A 68 -1.47 -38.13 -5.75
CA ASP A 68 -0.37 -39.09 -5.74
C ASP A 68 0.32 -39.04 -7.12
N ILE A 69 1.32 -38.17 -7.28
CA ILE A 69 1.99 -37.87 -8.56
C ILE A 69 2.61 -39.13 -9.17
N ASP A 70 2.94 -40.11 -8.36
CA ASP A 70 3.51 -41.37 -8.83
C ASP A 70 2.44 -42.31 -9.42
N ASN A 71 1.16 -42.02 -9.19
CA ASN A 71 -0.01 -42.73 -9.70
C ASN A 71 -0.96 -41.80 -10.47
N ILE A 72 -0.44 -40.96 -11.37
CA ILE A 72 -1.26 -40.08 -12.23
C ILE A 72 -2.36 -40.87 -12.98
N ASP A 73 -2.10 -42.13 -13.37
CA ASP A 73 -3.09 -42.99 -14.02
C ASP A 73 -4.25 -43.44 -13.09
N HIS A 74 -4.14 -43.23 -11.78
CA HIS A 74 -5.15 -43.58 -10.77
C HIS A 74 -5.71 -42.39 -9.99
N SER A 75 -5.25 -41.16 -10.25
CA SER A 75 -5.84 -39.98 -9.59
C SER A 75 -7.33 -39.88 -9.96
N ASP A 76 -8.18 -39.82 -8.94
CA ASP A 76 -9.63 -39.67 -9.15
C ASP A 76 -9.87 -38.28 -9.78
N PRO A 77 -10.48 -38.18 -10.98
CA PRO A 77 -10.79 -36.90 -11.62
C PRO A 77 -11.61 -35.97 -10.70
N ALA A 78 -12.33 -36.51 -9.71
CA ALA A 78 -13.04 -35.72 -8.72
C ALA A 78 -12.11 -34.80 -7.91
N GLU A 79 -10.92 -35.24 -7.53
CA GLU A 79 -9.98 -34.43 -6.74
C GLU A 79 -9.45 -33.24 -7.54
N LEU A 80 -9.08 -33.47 -8.80
CA LEU A 80 -8.66 -32.41 -9.71
C LEU A 80 -9.78 -31.37 -9.91
N ILE A 81 -11.02 -31.84 -10.08
CA ILE A 81 -12.19 -30.97 -10.20
C ILE A 81 -12.35 -30.11 -8.94
N VAL A 82 -12.20 -30.69 -7.74
CA VAL A 82 -12.29 -29.95 -6.48
C VAL A 82 -11.22 -28.84 -6.41
N VAL A 83 -9.96 -29.14 -6.72
CA VAL A 83 -8.87 -28.15 -6.73
C VAL A 83 -9.15 -27.03 -7.71
N VAL A 84 -9.57 -27.36 -8.95
CA VAL A 84 -9.90 -26.36 -9.97
C VAL A 84 -11.06 -25.46 -9.53
N VAL A 85 -12.12 -26.05 -8.95
CA VAL A 85 -13.27 -25.29 -8.43
C VAL A 85 -12.84 -24.36 -7.29
N LEU A 86 -11.98 -24.82 -6.37
CA LEU A 86 -11.47 -23.98 -5.28
C LEU A 86 -10.63 -22.81 -5.83
N VAL A 87 -9.71 -23.07 -6.75
CA VAL A 87 -8.90 -22.02 -7.39
C VAL A 87 -9.79 -20.99 -8.08
N LEU A 88 -10.76 -21.45 -8.89
CA LEU A 88 -11.70 -20.57 -9.58
C LEU A 88 -12.56 -19.77 -8.60
N THR A 89 -12.99 -20.37 -7.49
CA THR A 89 -13.81 -19.69 -6.47
C THR A 89 -13.02 -18.57 -5.79
N VAL A 90 -11.80 -18.85 -5.34
CA VAL A 90 -10.94 -17.82 -4.74
C VAL A 90 -10.66 -16.72 -5.76
N PHE A 91 -10.39 -17.09 -7.01
CA PHE A 91 -10.11 -16.14 -8.06
C PHE A 91 -11.28 -15.20 -8.39
N CYS A 92 -12.46 -15.78 -8.62
CA CYS A 92 -13.68 -15.05 -8.97
C CYS A 92 -14.20 -14.15 -7.83
N THR A 93 -13.84 -14.44 -6.58
CA THR A 93 -14.26 -13.62 -5.42
C THR A 93 -13.23 -12.54 -5.06
N MET A 94 -11.94 -12.90 -5.05
CA MET A 94 -10.89 -12.00 -4.56
C MET A 94 -10.49 -10.94 -5.57
N VAL A 95 -10.46 -11.24 -6.86
CA VAL A 95 -10.08 -10.22 -7.87
C VAL A 95 -11.07 -9.06 -7.92
N PRO A 96 -12.40 -9.27 -7.96
CA PRO A 96 -13.35 -8.16 -7.89
C PRO A 96 -13.24 -7.37 -6.59
N LEU A 97 -13.07 -8.05 -5.45
CA LEU A 97 -12.88 -7.39 -4.15
C LEU A 97 -11.63 -6.51 -4.16
N GLN A 98 -10.50 -7.05 -4.63
CA GLN A 98 -9.26 -6.30 -4.74
C GLN A 98 -9.41 -5.09 -5.66
N MET A 99 -10.12 -5.24 -6.78
CA MET A 99 -10.37 -4.15 -7.71
C MET A 99 -11.25 -3.07 -7.14
N TYR A 100 -12.31 -3.46 -6.42
CA TYR A 100 -13.17 -2.53 -5.72
C TYR A 100 -12.38 -1.68 -4.73
N VAL A 101 -11.52 -2.31 -3.91
CA VAL A 101 -10.67 -1.62 -2.94
C VAL A 101 -9.64 -0.70 -3.62
N HIS A 102 -8.96 -1.17 -4.67
CA HIS A 102 -8.01 -0.33 -5.41
C HIS A 102 -8.70 0.85 -6.10
N LEU A 103 -9.89 0.66 -6.64
CA LEU A 103 -10.63 1.73 -7.31
C LEU A 103 -11.00 2.84 -6.33
N ALA A 104 -11.54 2.46 -5.16
CA ALA A 104 -11.86 3.40 -4.10
C ALA A 104 -10.60 4.17 -3.63
N LEU A 105 -9.49 3.46 -3.41
CA LEU A 105 -8.21 4.07 -3.07
C LEU A 105 -7.74 5.06 -4.14
N MET A 106 -7.80 4.69 -5.42
CA MET A 106 -7.36 5.56 -6.50
C MET A 106 -8.25 6.81 -6.66
N GLN A 107 -9.54 6.73 -6.31
CA GLN A 107 -10.42 7.91 -6.23
C GLN A 107 -9.98 8.84 -5.11
N GLU A 108 -9.74 8.30 -3.91
CA GLU A 108 -9.25 9.09 -2.78
C GLU A 108 -7.90 9.78 -3.09
N LEU A 109 -7.00 9.09 -3.79
CA LEU A 109 -5.73 9.64 -4.25
C LEU A 109 -5.89 10.74 -5.32
N GLN A 110 -6.93 10.68 -6.15
CA GLN A 110 -7.24 11.72 -7.13
C GLN A 110 -7.75 13.00 -6.47
N ASP A 111 -8.50 12.87 -5.37
CA ASP A 111 -9.04 14.01 -4.63
C ASP A 111 -8.03 14.59 -3.61
N LEU A 112 -7.00 13.83 -3.24
CA LEU A 112 -6.00 14.26 -2.26
C LEU A 112 -5.33 15.63 -2.59
N PRO A 113 -4.95 15.95 -3.84
CA PRO A 113 -4.37 17.25 -4.16
C PRO A 113 -5.30 18.44 -3.94
N SER A 114 -6.61 18.30 -4.24
CA SER A 114 -7.60 19.36 -3.99
C SER A 114 -7.91 19.46 -2.50
N GLN A 115 -8.08 18.33 -1.80
CA GLN A 115 -8.32 18.32 -0.35
C GLN A 115 -7.23 19.04 0.43
N ILE A 116 -5.95 18.87 0.06
CA ILE A 116 -4.85 19.59 0.72
C ILE A 116 -4.78 21.04 0.25
N HIS A 117 -5.09 21.34 -1.01
CA HIS A 117 -5.09 22.70 -1.54
C HIS A 117 -6.15 23.58 -0.86
N ASP A 118 -7.35 23.02 -0.66
CA ASP A 118 -8.50 23.71 -0.10
C ASP A 118 -8.58 23.56 1.43
N PHE A 119 -7.56 22.98 2.06
CA PHE A 119 -7.53 22.76 3.51
C PHE A 119 -7.68 24.07 4.27
N LYS A 120 -8.68 24.14 5.15
CA LYS A 120 -8.84 25.19 6.16
C LYS A 120 -9.02 24.56 7.53
N ILE A 121 -8.29 25.05 8.53
CA ILE A 121 -8.44 24.55 9.89
C ILE A 121 -9.86 24.76 10.44
N GLU A 122 -10.55 25.83 10.03
CA GLU A 122 -11.89 26.17 10.46
C GLU A 122 -12.94 25.09 10.10
N ASP A 123 -12.69 24.36 9.01
CA ASP A 123 -13.54 23.29 8.50
C ASP A 123 -13.36 21.97 9.28
N SER A 124 -12.36 21.89 10.16
CA SER A 124 -12.11 20.70 10.97
C SER A 124 -13.18 20.53 12.05
N LYS A 125 -13.75 19.33 12.12
CA LYS A 125 -14.79 18.95 13.07
C LYS A 125 -14.16 18.47 14.39
N CYS A 126 -14.82 18.79 15.49
CA CYS A 126 -14.40 18.36 16.82
C CYS A 126 -15.48 17.47 17.44
N SER A 127 -15.09 16.40 18.15
CA SER A 127 -16.05 15.48 18.75
C SER A 127 -16.97 16.17 19.75
N CYS A 128 -16.46 17.14 20.51
CA CYS A 128 -17.29 17.94 21.42
C CYS A 128 -18.30 18.82 20.67
N CYS A 129 -17.94 19.35 19.49
CA CYS A 129 -18.86 20.12 18.63
C CYS A 129 -20.02 19.24 18.14
N ALA A 130 -19.74 17.97 17.80
CA ALA A 130 -20.74 17.02 17.32
C ALA A 130 -21.70 16.54 18.42
N LEU A 131 -21.36 16.79 19.68
CA LEU A 131 -22.17 16.45 20.86
C LEU A 131 -22.74 17.71 21.54
N ASP A 132 -22.82 18.83 20.80
CA ASP A 132 -23.30 20.13 21.30
C ASP A 132 -22.64 20.60 22.61
N HIS A 133 -21.36 20.24 22.79
CA HIS A 133 -20.59 20.49 24.01
C HIS A 133 -21.20 19.90 25.29
N VAL A 134 -21.93 18.78 25.18
CA VAL A 134 -22.48 18.06 26.33
C VAL A 134 -21.91 16.63 26.39
N ASN A 135 -21.41 16.23 27.55
CA ASN A 135 -20.97 14.86 27.77
C ASN A 135 -22.18 13.91 27.78
N PRO A 136 -22.25 12.91 26.88
CA PRO A 136 -23.44 12.06 26.75
C PRO A 136 -23.70 11.15 27.96
N ARG A 137 -22.69 10.94 28.83
CA ARG A 137 -22.84 10.11 30.04
C ARG A 137 -23.19 10.91 31.28
N THR A 138 -22.59 12.09 31.46
CA THR A 138 -22.77 12.89 32.69
C THR A 138 -23.79 14.02 32.52
N GLY A 139 -24.07 14.43 31.27
CA GLY A 139 -24.89 15.62 30.98
C GLY A 139 -24.18 16.93 31.26
N GLU A 140 -22.89 16.91 31.64
CA GLU A 140 -22.13 18.11 31.95
C GLU A 140 -21.60 18.78 30.68
N ASN A 141 -21.49 20.11 30.72
CA ASN A 141 -20.87 20.88 29.64
C ASN A 141 -19.36 20.56 29.56
N ILE A 142 -18.88 20.30 28.35
CA ILE A 142 -17.47 20.04 28.06
C ILE A 142 -16.82 21.21 27.32
N MET A 143 -15.55 21.49 27.65
CA MET A 143 -14.78 22.52 26.96
C MET A 143 -14.59 22.16 25.48
N CYS A 144 -14.62 23.18 24.62
CA CYS A 144 -14.42 22.99 23.18
C CYS A 144 -12.94 22.77 22.84
N ASP A 145 -12.61 21.58 22.30
CA ASP A 145 -11.25 21.26 21.81
C ASP A 145 -10.78 22.23 20.72
N ARG A 146 -11.70 22.75 19.89
CA ARG A 146 -11.37 23.74 18.85
C ARG A 146 -10.78 25.01 19.45
N LYS A 147 -11.37 25.52 20.53
CA LYS A 147 -10.87 26.73 21.21
C LYS A 147 -9.46 26.51 21.75
N LEU A 148 -9.26 25.39 22.45
CA LEU A 148 -7.95 25.02 22.99
C LEU A 148 -6.89 24.94 21.90
N ILE A 149 -7.21 24.33 20.76
CA ILE A 149 -6.27 24.17 19.65
C ILE A 149 -5.99 25.52 18.97
N PHE A 150 -6.99 26.39 18.83
CA PHE A 150 -6.78 27.72 18.25
C PHE A 150 -5.91 28.60 19.15
N ASP A 151 -6.15 28.58 20.46
CA ASP A 151 -5.31 29.29 21.44
C ASP A 151 -3.85 28.79 21.36
N MET A 152 -3.65 27.48 21.21
CA MET A 152 -2.32 26.89 21.03
C MET A 152 -1.64 27.30 19.72
N LEU A 153 -2.40 27.37 18.61
CA LEU A 153 -1.88 27.85 17.33
C LEU A 153 -1.50 29.32 17.38
N GLN A 154 -2.27 30.14 18.11
CA GLN A 154 -1.94 31.53 18.35
C GLN A 154 -0.59 31.65 19.09
N ILE A 155 -0.36 30.80 20.11
CA ILE A 155 0.92 30.77 20.84
C ILE A 155 2.07 30.29 19.95
N TRP A 156 1.82 29.36 19.02
CA TRP A 156 2.88 28.73 18.22
C TRP A 156 3.24 29.47 16.94
N PHE A 157 2.26 30.11 16.30
CA PHE A 157 2.39 30.73 14.99
C PHE A 157 2.08 32.23 15.01
N GLY A 158 1.66 32.78 16.15
CA GLY A 158 1.42 34.22 16.30
C GLY A 158 2.68 35.00 16.59
N ASN A 159 2.77 36.17 15.98
CA ASN A 159 3.66 37.20 16.48
C ASN A 159 3.04 37.82 17.73
N PRO A 160 3.87 38.20 18.72
CA PRO A 160 3.38 38.88 19.93
C PRO A 160 2.59 40.17 19.63
N GLU A 161 2.91 40.82 18.51
CA GLU A 161 2.30 42.08 18.07
C GLU A 161 0.89 41.89 17.47
N ASP A 162 0.63 40.71 16.90
CA ASP A 162 -0.63 40.36 16.24
C ASP A 162 -1.71 39.85 17.22
N LEU A 163 -1.44 39.87 18.54
CA LEU A 163 -2.40 39.44 19.57
C LEU A 163 -3.60 40.39 19.72
N LEU A 164 -3.52 41.59 19.13
CA LEU A 164 -4.55 42.63 19.23
C LEU A 164 -5.46 42.73 17.99
N SER A 165 -5.21 41.97 16.90
CA SER A 165 -6.09 42.01 15.73
C SER A 165 -7.36 41.17 15.93
N GLU A 166 -8.49 41.64 15.39
CA GLU A 166 -9.80 40.98 15.53
C GLU A 166 -9.91 39.68 14.72
N GLU A 167 -9.26 39.60 13.56
CA GLU A 167 -9.09 38.35 12.83
C GLU A 167 -7.73 37.74 13.21
N PRO A 168 -7.65 36.44 13.55
CA PRO A 168 -6.39 35.81 13.96
C PRO A 168 -5.56 35.44 12.73
N PRO A 169 -4.55 36.24 12.31
CA PRO A 169 -3.72 35.95 11.14
C PRO A 169 -2.96 34.62 11.28
N GLN A 170 -2.89 34.07 12.48
CA GLN A 170 -2.17 32.83 12.80
C GLN A 170 -2.81 31.59 12.16
N LEU A 171 -4.14 31.59 11.99
CA LEU A 171 -4.83 30.47 11.33
C LEU A 171 -4.47 30.41 9.84
N ASP A 172 -4.39 31.55 9.18
CA ASP A 172 -3.96 31.64 7.78
C ASP A 172 -2.49 31.22 7.59
N VAL A 173 -1.61 31.59 8.54
CA VAL A 173 -0.21 31.14 8.53
C VAL A 173 -0.15 29.61 8.62
N PHE A 174 -0.90 29.01 9.53
CA PHE A 174 -0.96 27.56 9.67
C PHE A 174 -1.54 26.87 8.42
N ASP A 175 -2.67 27.36 7.90
CA ASP A 175 -3.29 26.84 6.67
C ASP A 175 -2.32 26.91 5.49
N LYS A 176 -1.60 28.03 5.33
CA LYS A 176 -0.56 28.20 4.32
C LYS A 176 0.56 27.17 4.50
N MET A 177 1.04 26.95 5.72
CA MET A 177 2.06 25.93 5.99
C MET A 177 1.60 24.52 5.61
N VAL A 178 0.33 24.16 5.87
CA VAL A 178 -0.23 22.88 5.44
C VAL A 178 -0.29 22.79 3.90
N ARG A 179 -0.86 23.81 3.26
CA ARG A 179 -1.03 23.85 1.79
C ARG A 179 0.28 23.88 1.01
N GLU A 180 1.33 24.48 1.55
CA GLU A 180 2.61 24.63 0.88
C GLU A 180 3.61 23.53 1.29
N ASN A 181 3.85 23.35 2.59
CA ASN A 181 4.89 22.45 3.09
C ASN A 181 4.43 20.99 3.15
N LEU A 182 3.24 20.74 3.70
CA LEU A 182 2.74 19.37 3.83
C LEU A 182 2.31 18.80 2.48
N ARG A 183 1.64 19.61 1.64
CA ARG A 183 1.17 19.20 0.31
C ARG A 183 2.26 18.54 -0.53
N LEU A 184 3.43 19.19 -0.64
CA LEU A 184 4.51 18.65 -1.45
C LEU A 184 5.03 17.31 -0.90
N LYS A 185 5.08 17.15 0.43
CA LYS A 185 5.53 15.93 1.09
C LYS A 185 4.52 14.79 0.90
N VAL A 186 3.24 15.05 1.16
CA VAL A 186 2.16 14.07 1.00
C VAL A 186 2.01 13.66 -0.45
N LEU A 187 1.95 14.61 -1.40
CA LEU A 187 1.81 14.28 -2.82
C LEU A 187 3.03 13.55 -3.38
N ARG A 188 4.23 13.81 -2.86
CA ARG A 188 5.45 13.09 -3.25
C ARG A 188 5.43 11.63 -2.78
N LYS A 189 4.95 11.38 -1.56
CA LYS A 189 4.96 10.04 -0.95
C LYS A 189 3.77 9.20 -1.38
N VAL A 190 2.58 9.79 -1.46
CA VAL A 190 1.30 9.10 -1.62
C VAL A 190 0.64 9.38 -2.98
N GLY A 191 0.87 10.56 -3.55
CA GLY A 191 0.17 11.01 -4.77
C GLY A 191 0.50 10.23 -6.05
N HIS A 192 1.49 9.33 -6.02
CA HIS A 192 1.82 8.46 -7.15
C HIS A 192 1.06 7.13 -7.14
N GLY A 193 0.41 6.77 -6.02
CA GLY A 193 -0.31 5.49 -5.85
C GLY A 193 0.59 4.26 -5.88
N VAL A 194 1.88 4.43 -5.59
CA VAL A 194 2.84 3.34 -5.45
C VAL A 194 3.51 3.49 -4.09
N PRO A 195 3.29 2.55 -3.15
CA PRO A 195 3.90 2.59 -1.83
C PRO A 195 5.42 2.40 -1.88
N GLU A 196 6.10 2.85 -0.83
CA GLU A 196 7.55 2.70 -0.69
C GLU A 196 7.96 1.23 -0.54
N MET A 197 9.11 0.84 -1.09
CA MET A 197 9.55 -0.57 -1.11
C MET A 197 9.60 -1.19 0.28
N SER A 198 10.14 -0.45 1.25
CA SER A 198 10.23 -0.91 2.64
C SER A 198 8.86 -1.21 3.23
N TYR A 199 7.87 -0.37 2.93
CA TYR A 199 6.49 -0.57 3.37
C TYR A 199 5.86 -1.79 2.70
N VAL A 200 6.10 -1.96 1.40
CA VAL A 200 5.62 -3.12 0.64
C VAL A 200 6.23 -4.41 1.18
N LEU A 201 7.55 -4.46 1.37
CA LEU A 201 8.24 -5.60 1.95
C LEU A 201 7.71 -5.91 3.36
N ALA A 202 7.53 -4.90 4.21
CA ALA A 202 6.97 -5.11 5.54
C ALA A 202 5.53 -5.66 5.48
N THR A 203 4.70 -5.15 4.57
CA THR A 203 3.28 -5.54 4.48
C THR A 203 3.11 -6.92 3.84
N VAL A 204 3.94 -7.27 2.85
CA VAL A 204 3.77 -8.48 2.04
C VAL A 204 4.65 -9.63 2.56
N CYS A 205 5.87 -9.37 3.04
CA CYS A 205 6.76 -10.42 3.53
C CYS A 205 6.47 -10.83 4.98
N MET A 206 6.01 -9.91 5.85
CA MET A 206 5.75 -10.27 7.25
C MET A 206 4.63 -11.32 7.41
N PRO A 207 3.49 -11.24 6.68
CA PRO A 207 2.44 -12.26 6.77
C PRO A 207 2.89 -13.65 6.33
N THR A 208 3.96 -13.75 5.54
CA THR A 208 4.44 -15.05 5.07
C THR A 208 5.34 -15.71 6.12
N ILE A 209 6.05 -14.96 6.98
CA ILE A 209 7.02 -15.49 7.96
C ILE A 209 6.50 -16.68 8.80
N PRO A 210 5.25 -16.69 9.31
CA PRO A 210 4.74 -17.84 10.07
C PRO A 210 4.80 -19.17 9.29
N PHE A 211 4.56 -19.16 7.97
CA PHE A 211 4.65 -20.36 7.15
C PHE A 211 6.11 -20.81 6.98
N LEU A 212 7.03 -19.87 6.77
CA LEU A 212 8.46 -20.21 6.74
C LEU A 212 8.92 -20.82 8.08
N SER A 213 8.38 -20.33 9.19
CA SER A 213 8.71 -20.85 10.52
C SER A 213 8.17 -22.27 10.76
N TYR A 214 7.09 -22.66 10.07
CA TYR A 214 6.58 -24.03 10.09
C TYR A 214 7.48 -24.98 9.29
N GLU A 215 7.99 -24.51 8.15
CA GLU A 215 8.88 -25.31 7.31
C GLU A 215 10.30 -25.43 7.87
N LEU A 216 10.85 -24.38 8.49
CA LEU A 216 12.25 -24.33 8.93
C LEU A 216 12.70 -25.53 9.80
N PRO A 217 11.91 -26.01 10.78
CA PRO A 217 12.24 -27.20 11.56
C PRO A 217 12.35 -28.48 10.72
N MET A 218 11.51 -28.64 9.68
CA MET A 218 11.59 -29.79 8.77
C MET A 218 12.93 -29.79 8.02
N TYR A 219 13.38 -28.62 7.57
CA TYR A 219 14.71 -28.45 6.96
C TYR A 219 15.84 -28.80 7.92
N LEU A 220 15.79 -28.25 9.13
CA LEU A 220 16.88 -28.39 10.10
C LEU A 220 16.99 -29.82 10.66
N THR A 221 15.89 -30.56 10.71
CA THR A 221 15.84 -31.93 11.26
C THR A 221 16.14 -32.99 10.23
N SER A 222 15.96 -32.73 8.93
CA SER A 222 16.31 -33.70 7.89
C SER A 222 17.82 -33.71 7.62
N ARG A 223 18.56 -34.50 8.42
CA ARG A 223 19.99 -34.78 8.17
C ARG A 223 20.23 -35.54 6.86
N SER A 224 19.19 -36.09 6.24
CA SER A 224 19.22 -36.81 4.96
C SER A 224 19.09 -35.92 3.73
N LEU A 225 18.90 -34.60 3.88
CA LEU A 225 18.76 -33.65 2.76
C LEU A 225 19.95 -33.65 1.78
N VAL A 226 21.14 -34.07 2.24
CA VAL A 226 22.33 -34.22 1.40
C VAL A 226 22.31 -35.54 0.60
N ASP A 227 21.65 -36.56 1.14
CA ASP A 227 21.63 -37.91 0.59
C ASP A 227 20.38 -38.19 -0.28
N ASP A 228 19.33 -37.38 -0.13
CA ASP A 228 18.07 -37.50 -0.86
C ASP A 228 17.82 -36.27 -1.78
N PRO A 229 18.12 -36.37 -3.09
CA PRO A 229 17.92 -35.27 -4.03
C PRO A 229 16.45 -34.87 -4.21
N ASP A 230 15.50 -35.78 -3.97
CA ASP A 230 14.07 -35.48 -4.08
C ASP A 230 13.61 -34.62 -2.92
N ALA A 231 14.08 -34.93 -1.70
CA ALA A 231 13.86 -34.07 -0.54
C ALA A 231 14.44 -32.68 -0.76
N TYR A 232 15.69 -32.58 -1.26
CA TYR A 232 16.31 -31.29 -1.59
C TYR A 232 15.50 -30.48 -2.60
N LEU A 233 15.03 -31.11 -3.68
CA LEU A 233 14.23 -30.46 -4.70
C LEU A 233 12.88 -29.99 -4.16
N PHE A 234 12.20 -30.82 -3.35
CA PHE A 234 10.93 -30.49 -2.70
C PHE A 234 11.07 -29.27 -1.81
N TYR A 235 12.10 -29.25 -0.98
CA TYR A 235 12.37 -28.15 -0.08
C TYR A 235 12.74 -26.87 -0.84
N THR A 236 13.75 -26.92 -1.71
CA THR A 236 14.12 -25.74 -2.54
C THR A 236 12.92 -25.17 -3.32
N TRP A 237 11.99 -26.02 -3.78
CA TRP A 237 10.73 -25.58 -4.36
C TRP A 237 9.87 -24.78 -3.37
N HIS A 238 9.60 -25.30 -2.18
CA HIS A 238 8.84 -24.56 -1.15
C HIS A 238 9.49 -23.23 -0.80
N ALA A 239 10.82 -23.18 -0.64
CA ALA A 239 11.54 -21.94 -0.38
C ALA A 239 11.39 -20.93 -1.52
N VAL A 240 11.54 -21.38 -2.77
CA VAL A 240 11.39 -20.51 -3.96
C VAL A 240 9.94 -20.04 -4.11
N ALA A 241 8.96 -20.93 -3.99
CA ALA A 241 7.54 -20.59 -4.04
C ALA A 241 7.20 -19.53 -2.98
N PHE A 242 7.68 -19.73 -1.77
CA PHE A 242 7.51 -18.82 -0.65
C PHE A 242 8.15 -17.45 -0.90
N LEU A 243 9.41 -17.40 -1.37
CA LEU A 243 10.10 -16.14 -1.68
C LEU A 243 9.50 -15.43 -2.89
N SER A 244 8.93 -16.17 -3.84
CA SER A 244 8.28 -15.62 -5.03
C SER A 244 6.90 -15.04 -4.74
N GLY A 245 6.18 -15.55 -3.73
CA GLY A 245 4.84 -15.10 -3.36
C GLY A 245 4.75 -13.59 -3.13
N PRO A 246 5.64 -12.98 -2.32
CA PRO A 246 5.69 -11.54 -2.17
C PRO A 246 5.95 -10.78 -3.47
N LEU A 247 6.89 -11.26 -4.29
CA LEU A 247 7.22 -10.61 -5.57
C LEU A 247 6.03 -10.62 -6.53
N VAL A 248 5.30 -11.74 -6.59
CA VAL A 248 4.08 -11.87 -7.39
C VAL A 248 2.99 -10.95 -6.86
N SER A 249 2.80 -10.88 -5.54
CA SER A 249 1.84 -9.96 -4.91
C SER A 249 2.15 -8.49 -5.22
N MET A 250 3.43 -8.12 -5.18
CA MET A 250 3.90 -6.78 -5.54
C MET A 250 3.65 -6.43 -6.99
N PHE A 251 4.05 -7.33 -7.90
CA PHE A 251 3.82 -7.17 -9.32
C PHE A 251 2.32 -7.02 -9.60
N TRP A 252 1.49 -7.86 -8.96
CA TRP A 252 0.06 -7.84 -9.12
C TRP A 252 -0.59 -6.55 -8.61
N PHE A 253 -0.19 -6.09 -7.42
CA PHE A 253 -0.61 -4.79 -6.90
C PHE A 253 -0.34 -3.68 -7.91
N TRP A 254 0.82 -3.67 -8.59
CA TRP A 254 1.13 -2.66 -9.60
C TRP A 254 0.29 -2.77 -10.86
N VAL A 255 -0.01 -3.98 -11.32
CA VAL A 255 -0.92 -4.21 -12.45
C VAL A 255 -2.30 -3.67 -12.08
N CYS A 256 -2.81 -4.00 -10.89
CA CYS A 256 -4.09 -3.50 -10.40
C CYS A 256 -4.12 -1.98 -10.29
N ALA A 257 -3.12 -1.36 -9.65
CA ALA A 257 -3.04 0.09 -9.54
C ALA A 257 -2.99 0.78 -10.93
N PHE A 258 -2.22 0.21 -11.88
CA PHE A 258 -2.16 0.73 -13.24
C PHE A 258 -3.52 0.63 -13.96
N LEU A 259 -4.17 -0.54 -13.86
CA LEU A 259 -5.47 -0.80 -14.47
C LEU A 259 -6.56 0.08 -13.84
N CYS A 260 -6.62 0.21 -12.51
CA CYS A 260 -7.55 1.10 -11.83
C CYS A 260 -7.37 2.57 -12.24
N ARG A 261 -6.13 3.02 -12.40
CA ARG A 261 -5.87 4.39 -12.86
C ARG A 261 -6.37 4.61 -14.29
N ARG A 262 -6.15 3.64 -15.18
CA ARG A 262 -6.70 3.68 -16.55
C ARG A 262 -8.21 3.59 -16.54
N LEU A 263 -8.76 2.76 -15.66
CA LEU A 263 -10.19 2.57 -15.51
C LEU A 263 -10.88 3.84 -15.04
N LEU A 264 -10.38 4.52 -13.99
CA LEU A 264 -10.98 5.79 -13.54
C LEU A 264 -11.05 6.83 -14.66
N PHE A 265 -10.00 6.91 -15.47
CA PHE A 265 -10.00 7.78 -16.64
C PHE A 265 -11.08 7.41 -17.67
N LEU A 266 -11.31 6.12 -17.89
CA LEU A 266 -12.34 5.62 -18.80
C LEU A 266 -13.76 5.72 -18.22
N THR A 267 -13.94 5.42 -16.94
CA THR A 267 -15.24 5.46 -16.24
C THR A 267 -15.83 6.87 -16.26
N ASN A 268 -14.98 7.89 -16.11
CA ASN A 268 -15.39 9.30 -16.24
C ASN A 268 -15.89 9.65 -17.66
N ARG A 269 -15.60 8.82 -18.67
CA ARG A 269 -16.08 9.00 -20.05
C ARG A 269 -17.22 8.05 -20.43
N CYS A 270 -17.20 6.81 -19.93
CA CYS A 270 -18.13 5.76 -20.31
C CYS A 270 -18.40 4.83 -19.11
N PRO A 271 -19.56 4.91 -18.43
CA PRO A 271 -19.83 4.08 -17.25
C PRO A 271 -19.80 2.56 -17.55
N GLY A 272 -20.08 2.15 -18.79
CA GLY A 272 -19.98 0.75 -19.24
C GLY A 272 -18.56 0.17 -19.23
N SER A 273 -17.50 0.99 -19.17
CA SER A 273 -16.11 0.50 -19.14
C SER A 273 -15.75 -0.22 -17.84
N VAL A 274 -16.50 0.02 -16.75
CA VAL A 274 -16.27 -0.64 -15.45
C VAL A 274 -16.44 -2.14 -15.55
N VAL A 275 -17.51 -2.59 -16.23
CA VAL A 275 -17.79 -4.02 -16.41
C VAL A 275 -16.68 -4.67 -17.27
N ALA A 276 -16.29 -4.01 -18.37
CA ALA A 276 -15.21 -4.52 -19.22
C ALA A 276 -13.89 -4.66 -18.44
N ALA A 277 -13.54 -3.71 -17.58
CA ALA A 277 -12.33 -3.78 -16.77
C ALA A 277 -12.41 -4.82 -15.64
N LEU A 278 -13.59 -5.01 -15.04
CA LEU A 278 -13.83 -6.08 -14.07
C LEU A 278 -13.70 -7.47 -14.69
N VAL A 279 -13.94 -7.63 -15.99
CA VAL A 279 -13.75 -8.90 -16.71
C VAL A 279 -12.31 -9.04 -17.24
N LEU A 280 -11.78 -8.00 -17.89
CA LEU A 280 -10.46 -8.03 -18.52
C LEU A 280 -9.33 -8.16 -17.50
N THR A 281 -9.51 -7.65 -16.28
CA THR A 281 -8.46 -7.74 -15.28
C THR A 281 -8.24 -9.17 -14.78
N PRO A 282 -9.26 -9.92 -14.32
CA PRO A 282 -9.06 -11.32 -13.99
C PRO A 282 -8.51 -12.11 -15.19
N LEU A 283 -8.97 -11.84 -16.41
CA LEU A 283 -8.38 -12.50 -17.58
C LEU A 283 -6.88 -12.19 -17.73
N SER A 284 -6.48 -10.94 -17.54
CA SER A 284 -5.06 -10.54 -17.58
C SER A 284 -4.24 -11.17 -16.45
N TYR A 285 -4.81 -11.32 -15.25
CA TYR A 285 -4.15 -12.03 -14.15
C TYR A 285 -3.91 -13.48 -14.52
N LEU A 286 -4.95 -14.16 -15.00
CA LEU A 286 -4.89 -15.57 -15.34
C LEU A 286 -3.81 -15.78 -16.41
N LEU A 287 -3.78 -14.92 -17.44
CA LEU A 287 -2.77 -14.98 -18.48
C LEU A 287 -1.35 -14.72 -17.96
N VAL A 288 -1.15 -13.73 -17.10
CA VAL A 288 0.19 -13.45 -16.55
C VAL A 288 0.62 -14.54 -15.57
N SER A 289 -0.30 -15.05 -14.76
CA SER A 289 -0.03 -16.14 -13.82
C SER A 289 0.32 -17.41 -14.58
N ILE A 290 -0.43 -17.76 -15.63
CA ILE A 290 -0.07 -18.87 -16.51
C ILE A 290 1.30 -18.60 -17.17
N ALA A 291 1.53 -17.42 -17.73
CA ALA A 291 2.80 -17.12 -18.39
C ALA A 291 4.01 -17.11 -17.45
N ALA A 292 3.84 -16.76 -16.17
CA ALA A 292 4.90 -16.73 -15.18
C ALA A 292 5.12 -18.08 -14.49
N TRP A 293 4.03 -18.74 -14.10
CA TRP A 293 4.07 -19.99 -13.32
C TRP A 293 4.15 -21.23 -14.19
N PHE A 294 3.57 -21.24 -15.39
CA PHE A 294 3.61 -22.43 -16.26
C PHE A 294 5.04 -22.76 -16.72
N PRO A 295 5.90 -21.81 -17.11
CA PRO A 295 7.30 -22.10 -17.40
C PRO A 295 8.05 -22.57 -16.16
N LEU A 296 7.80 -21.97 -14.98
CA LEU A 296 8.41 -22.40 -13.72
C LEU A 296 8.00 -23.85 -13.41
N TYR A 297 6.72 -24.16 -13.50
CA TYR A 297 6.17 -25.50 -13.28
C TYR A 297 6.69 -26.52 -14.30
N GLY A 298 6.70 -26.17 -15.59
CA GLY A 298 7.18 -27.03 -16.66
C GLY A 298 8.69 -27.31 -16.55
N VAL A 299 9.49 -26.27 -16.24
CA VAL A 299 10.91 -26.43 -15.93
C VAL A 299 11.12 -27.36 -14.74
N MET A 300 10.32 -27.22 -13.68
CA MET A 300 10.46 -28.00 -12.47
C MET A 300 10.07 -29.47 -12.65
N THR A 301 8.94 -29.73 -13.31
CA THR A 301 8.44 -31.09 -13.57
C THR A 301 9.32 -31.84 -14.58
N TYR A 302 9.86 -31.13 -15.59
CA TYR A 302 10.68 -31.75 -16.62
C TYR A 302 12.12 -32.02 -16.17
N TYR A 303 12.67 -31.22 -15.24
CA TYR A 303 14.06 -31.33 -14.78
C TYR A 303 14.20 -31.89 -13.36
N ARG A 304 13.50 -33.00 -13.03
CA ARG A 304 13.73 -33.80 -11.81
C ARG A 304 15.17 -34.34 -11.64
N GLY A 305 16.08 -34.06 -12.58
CA GLY A 305 17.41 -34.65 -12.69
C GLY A 305 18.57 -33.87 -12.06
N VAL A 306 19.03 -32.74 -12.63
CA VAL A 306 20.35 -32.17 -12.26
C VAL A 306 20.54 -30.67 -12.59
N ASN A 307 19.56 -29.77 -12.50
CA ASN A 307 19.81 -28.36 -12.86
C ASN A 307 19.25 -27.34 -11.86
N ASP A 308 20.10 -26.38 -11.47
CA ASP A 308 19.79 -25.13 -10.74
C ASP A 308 18.84 -24.17 -11.51
N LEU A 309 18.18 -24.66 -12.56
CA LEU A 309 17.34 -23.87 -13.48
C LEU A 309 16.17 -23.19 -12.76
N HIS A 310 15.71 -23.78 -11.67
CA HIS A 310 14.68 -23.21 -10.80
C HIS A 310 15.17 -21.97 -10.05
N VAL A 311 16.42 -21.99 -9.57
CA VAL A 311 17.09 -20.83 -8.97
C VAL A 311 17.23 -19.72 -10.00
N TYR A 312 17.67 -20.04 -11.22
CA TYR A 312 17.79 -19.04 -12.28
C TYR A 312 16.45 -18.43 -12.69
N THR A 313 15.37 -19.23 -12.70
CA THR A 313 14.02 -18.72 -13.02
C THR A 313 13.53 -17.77 -11.92
N PHE A 314 13.72 -18.14 -10.65
CA PHE A 314 13.44 -17.25 -9.52
C PHE A 314 14.25 -15.94 -9.59
N LEU A 315 15.57 -16.04 -9.83
CA LEU A 315 16.43 -14.87 -10.00
C LEU A 315 15.97 -13.99 -11.17
N GLY A 316 15.53 -14.60 -12.27
CA GLY A 316 14.94 -13.88 -13.41
C GLY A 316 13.69 -13.08 -13.02
N VAL A 317 12.75 -13.71 -12.31
CA VAL A 317 11.52 -13.04 -11.82
C VAL A 317 11.86 -11.91 -10.83
N LEU A 318 12.81 -12.16 -9.91
CA LEU A 318 13.28 -11.17 -8.94
C LEU A 318 13.91 -9.97 -9.65
N LEU A 319 14.86 -10.20 -10.55
CA LEU A 319 15.54 -9.15 -11.31
C LEU A 319 14.56 -8.36 -12.18
N PHE A 320 13.59 -9.03 -12.81
CA PHE A 320 12.54 -8.37 -13.58
C PHE A 320 11.65 -7.48 -12.70
N THR A 321 11.25 -7.97 -11.53
CA THR A 321 10.45 -7.21 -10.55
C THR A 321 11.20 -5.98 -10.05
N LEU A 322 12.49 -6.14 -9.72
CA LEU A 322 13.37 -5.05 -9.32
C LEU A 322 13.61 -4.04 -10.45
N TYR A 323 13.73 -4.52 -11.69
CA TYR A 323 13.85 -3.67 -12.87
C TYR A 323 12.61 -2.80 -13.06
N LEU A 324 11.41 -3.39 -13.02
CA LEU A 324 10.14 -2.67 -13.09
C LEU A 324 10.01 -1.62 -11.97
N TYR A 325 10.48 -1.94 -10.77
CA TYR A 325 10.52 -1.01 -9.64
C TYR A 325 11.46 0.17 -9.90
N SER A 326 12.69 -0.11 -10.35
CA SER A 326 13.71 0.92 -10.60
C SER A 326 13.28 1.92 -11.70
N GLY A 327 12.68 1.44 -12.79
CA GLY A 327 12.25 2.30 -13.89
C GLY A 327 11.20 3.34 -13.49
N ARG A 328 10.30 3.00 -12.55
CA ARG A 328 9.23 3.91 -12.10
C ARG A 328 9.72 4.95 -11.11
N THR A 329 10.61 4.58 -10.20
CA THR A 329 11.21 5.56 -9.27
C THR A 329 12.02 6.61 -10.02
N CYS A 330 12.72 6.23 -11.10
CA CYS A 330 13.43 7.16 -11.97
C CYS A 330 12.50 8.17 -12.67
N CYS A 331 11.38 7.71 -13.22
CA CYS A 331 10.44 8.58 -13.96
C CYS A 331 9.71 9.57 -13.03
N CYS A 332 9.41 9.17 -11.79
CA CYS A 332 8.87 10.11 -10.79
C CYS A 332 9.92 11.16 -10.38
N ARG A 333 11.18 10.75 -10.23
CA ARG A 333 12.27 11.66 -9.81
C ARG A 333 12.60 12.72 -10.87
N SER A 334 12.50 12.40 -12.16
CA SER A 334 12.73 13.39 -13.23
C SER A 334 11.65 14.48 -13.24
N ARG A 335 10.38 14.09 -13.17
CA ARG A 335 9.23 15.02 -13.13
C ARG A 335 9.25 15.91 -11.88
N GLN A 336 9.76 15.39 -10.77
CA GLN A 336 9.92 16.15 -9.53
C GLN A 336 11.01 17.22 -9.61
N LYS A 337 12.15 16.93 -10.26
CA LYS A 337 13.22 17.93 -10.46
C LYS A 337 12.73 19.13 -11.27
N GLU A 338 11.81 18.91 -12.20
CA GLU A 338 11.23 19.96 -13.03
C GLU A 338 10.32 20.91 -12.24
N VAL A 339 9.51 20.38 -11.31
CA VAL A 339 8.63 21.16 -10.41
C VAL A 339 9.43 21.93 -9.35
N THR A 340 10.54 21.36 -8.85
CA THR A 340 11.39 22.05 -7.86
C THR A 340 12.23 23.16 -8.49
N LYS A 341 12.73 22.97 -9.72
CA LYS A 341 13.52 23.99 -10.42
C LYS A 341 12.72 25.24 -10.79
N THR A 342 11.40 25.13 -10.93
CA THR A 342 10.51 26.27 -11.22
C THR A 342 10.09 27.06 -9.98
N ARG A 343 10.43 26.62 -8.75
CA ARG A 343 9.89 27.20 -7.50
C ARG A 343 10.90 27.44 -6.38
N SER A 344 12.20 27.37 -6.63
CA SER A 344 13.18 27.89 -5.67
C SER A 344 13.11 29.42 -5.64
N ILE A 345 12.09 29.94 -4.97
CA ILE A 345 12.12 31.28 -4.40
C ILE A 345 13.17 31.19 -3.27
N PRO A 346 14.20 32.05 -3.26
CA PRO A 346 15.26 31.98 -2.25
C PRO A 346 14.68 32.17 -0.85
N LEU A 347 14.87 31.17 0.01
CA LEU A 347 14.46 31.15 1.43
C LEU A 347 15.08 32.30 2.26
N GLU A 348 16.05 33.03 1.71
CA GLU A 348 16.63 34.24 2.33
C GLU A 348 15.61 35.39 2.46
N GLU A 349 14.57 35.45 1.63
CA GLU A 349 13.54 36.51 1.75
C GLU A 349 12.54 36.29 2.90
N LEU A 350 12.42 35.06 3.43
CA LEU A 350 11.52 34.73 4.54
C LEU A 350 12.12 35.02 5.92
N HIS A 351 13.45 35.15 6.03
CA HIS A 351 14.11 35.50 7.29
C HIS A 351 14.13 37.01 7.59
N THR A 352 13.80 37.85 6.62
CA THR A 352 13.70 39.31 6.80
C THR A 352 12.43 39.79 7.51
N PHE A 353 11.48 38.89 7.82
CA PHE A 353 10.26 39.21 8.59
C PHE A 353 10.32 38.77 10.07
N SER A 354 11.51 38.49 10.58
CA SER A 354 11.77 38.12 11.97
C SER A 354 12.79 39.08 12.59
N ILE A 355 12.42 40.36 12.73
CA ILE A 355 13.04 41.29 13.69
C ILE A 355 11.93 42.10 14.33
#